data_AF-A0A8D8A3P9-F1
#
_entry.id   AF-A0A8D8A3P9-F1
#
_cell.length_a   1.000
_cell.length_b   1.000
_cell.length_c   1.000
_cell.angle_alpha   90.00
_cell.angle_beta   90.00
_cell.angle_gamma   90.00
#
_symmetry.space_group_name_H-M   'P 1'
#
loop_
_entity.id
_entity.type
_entity.pdbx_description
1 polymer ?
#
loop_
_entity_poly.entity_id
_entity_poly.type
_entity_poly.pdbx_seq_one_letter_code
_entity_poly.pdbx_strand_id
1 'polypeptide(L)'
;MDKHARSKPTLEDYIIDMETRPPDSGRGEADKDVWAQLHQKEADLLLAAELGKALLEKNEELQKQQEKLIDDYSVKLEKLEQDKYILKRQLEITSSENDAVILELQADIKSFKEKLEAQEQVMRAMEREKNLLIEELTAQNTRLSNELKKSNAAELQLSAQLQEIKEQCNRRTLSIQDHVNSLDSLKNELRLILEKKNDLENRLHMSVNEKENLSIALNEASERIHILERSTKEQDTKYQMTVQTLDRLERENGTLSERLESFDSQRSGASSGDHANHSSLLQEMCGEDESMM
;
A
#
# COMPACT_ATOMS: atom_id res chain seq x y z
N MET A 1 84.41 114.26 -21.57
CA MET A 1 84.05 115.53 -22.22
C MET A 1 82.81 115.24 -23.05
N ASP A 2 81.62 115.56 -22.54
CA ASP A 2 80.53 116.12 -23.35
C ASP A 2 79.38 116.53 -22.44
N LYS A 3 79.42 117.83 -22.15
CA LYS A 3 78.33 118.81 -22.07
C LYS A 3 76.97 118.25 -21.67
N HIS A 4 76.61 118.50 -20.40
CA HIS A 4 75.30 118.96 -19.94
C HIS A 4 74.23 118.94 -21.05
N ALA A 5 73.61 117.79 -21.27
CA ALA A 5 72.29 117.74 -21.86
C ALA A 5 71.38 118.40 -20.83
N ARG A 6 71.18 119.71 -20.95
CA ARG A 6 70.14 120.42 -20.18
C ARG A 6 68.86 119.66 -20.49
N SER A 7 68.30 118.97 -19.50
CA SER A 7 66.96 118.40 -19.63
C SER A 7 66.06 119.54 -20.07
N LYS A 8 65.24 119.30 -21.10
CA LYS A 8 64.23 120.27 -21.49
C LYS A 8 63.41 120.59 -20.23
N PRO A 9 63.12 121.87 -19.94
CA PRO A 9 62.33 122.22 -18.77
C PRO A 9 60.99 121.47 -18.84
N THR A 10 60.57 120.91 -17.73
CA THR A 10 59.32 120.16 -17.64
C THR A 10 58.14 121.12 -17.66
N LEU A 11 56.95 120.62 -17.97
CA LEU A 11 55.74 121.44 -17.95
C LEU A 11 55.56 122.11 -16.58
N GLU A 12 55.91 121.38 -15.53
CA GLU A 12 55.92 121.82 -14.15
C GLU A 12 56.92 122.97 -13.92
N ASP A 13 58.12 122.92 -14.53
CA ASP A 13 59.11 124.00 -14.46
C ASP A 13 58.62 125.29 -15.14
N TYR A 14 57.93 125.17 -16.29
CA TYR A 14 57.35 126.32 -17.00
C TYR A 14 56.16 126.95 -16.27
N ILE A 15 55.38 126.15 -15.54
CA ILE A 15 54.28 126.65 -14.68
C ILE A 15 54.86 127.43 -13.51
N ILE A 16 55.92 126.92 -12.87
CA ILE A 16 56.60 127.57 -11.74
C ILE A 16 57.22 128.91 -12.18
N ASP A 17 57.87 128.96 -13.35
CA ASP A 17 58.46 130.19 -13.87
C ASP A 17 57.41 131.27 -14.22
N MET A 18 56.20 130.87 -14.60
CA MET A 18 55.05 131.76 -14.80
C MET A 18 54.43 132.24 -13.48
N GLU A 19 54.24 131.33 -12.51
CA GLU A 19 53.64 131.64 -11.20
C GLU A 19 54.53 132.51 -10.31
N THR A 20 55.85 132.39 -10.44
CA THR A 20 56.83 133.13 -9.62
C THR A 20 57.11 134.55 -10.13
N ARG A 21 56.51 134.95 -11.27
CA ARG A 21 56.72 136.28 -11.86
C ARG A 21 55.71 137.31 -11.31
N PRO A 22 56.16 138.49 -10.83
CA PRO A 22 55.28 139.46 -10.16
C PRO A 22 54.22 140.04 -11.12
N PRO A 23 52.96 140.21 -10.67
CA PRO A 23 51.89 140.73 -11.51
C PRO A 23 52.16 142.18 -11.92
N ASP A 24 51.95 142.47 -13.20
CA ASP A 24 52.05 143.81 -13.80
C ASP A 24 50.95 144.72 -13.23
N SER A 25 51.24 145.33 -12.08
CA SER A 25 50.39 146.34 -11.45
C SER A 25 50.59 147.63 -12.24
N GLY A 26 49.79 147.83 -13.28
CA GLY A 26 49.80 149.00 -14.16
C GLY A 26 49.41 150.33 -13.48
N ARG A 27 50.11 150.71 -12.42
CA ARG A 27 49.95 152.00 -11.74
C ARG A 27 51.30 152.54 -11.27
N GLY A 28 51.87 153.40 -12.13
CA GLY A 28 52.66 154.56 -11.73
C GLY A 28 54.09 154.28 -11.28
N GLU A 29 55.03 154.36 -12.23
CA GLU A 29 56.30 155.09 -12.05
C GLU A 29 57.01 155.22 -13.40
N ALA A 30 56.99 156.44 -13.92
CA ALA A 30 57.62 156.86 -15.17
C ALA A 30 59.12 157.08 -14.94
N ASP A 31 59.92 156.01 -15.05
CA ASP A 31 61.34 156.01 -15.45
C ASP A 31 61.95 154.59 -15.35
N LYS A 32 61.27 153.61 -15.93
CA LYS A 32 61.87 152.30 -16.25
C LYS A 32 61.98 152.21 -17.77
N ASP A 33 63.19 151.96 -18.25
CA ASP A 33 63.57 151.89 -19.66
C ASP A 33 62.52 151.10 -20.47
N VAL A 34 61.87 151.76 -21.44
CA VAL A 34 60.81 151.17 -22.27
C VAL A 34 61.33 149.90 -22.97
N TRP A 35 62.64 149.86 -23.26
CA TRP A 35 63.35 148.68 -23.75
C TRP A 35 63.35 147.50 -22.77
N ALA A 36 63.53 147.74 -21.47
CA ALA A 36 63.51 146.68 -20.46
C ALA A 36 62.10 146.09 -20.31
N GLN A 37 61.05 146.92 -20.40
CA GLN A 37 59.66 146.46 -20.38
C GLN A 37 59.31 145.65 -21.63
N LEU A 38 59.73 146.12 -22.82
CA LEU A 38 59.52 145.37 -24.06
C LEU A 38 60.25 144.02 -24.02
N HIS A 39 61.50 144.01 -23.58
CA HIS A 39 62.28 142.77 -23.44
C HIS A 39 61.68 141.82 -22.40
N GLN A 40 61.12 142.34 -21.30
CA GLN A 40 60.39 141.56 -20.31
C GLN A 40 59.13 140.92 -20.92
N LYS A 41 58.36 141.68 -21.70
CA LYS A 41 57.15 141.20 -22.39
C LYS A 41 57.48 140.21 -23.52
N GLU A 42 58.59 140.40 -24.24
CA GLU A 42 59.11 139.44 -25.22
C GLU A 42 59.50 138.12 -24.54
N ALA A 43 60.19 138.18 -23.39
CA ALA A 43 60.51 137.01 -22.59
C ALA A 43 59.25 136.31 -22.03
N ASP A 44 58.23 137.07 -21.61
CA ASP A 44 56.92 136.53 -21.20
C ASP A 44 56.17 135.86 -22.35
N LEU A 45 56.18 136.45 -23.54
CA LEU A 45 55.57 135.87 -24.74
C LEU A 45 56.27 134.58 -25.17
N LEU A 46 57.60 134.55 -25.12
CA LEU A 46 58.39 133.35 -25.40
C LEU A 46 58.11 132.27 -24.36
N LEU A 47 58.09 132.60 -23.07
CA LEU A 47 57.80 131.65 -21.99
C LEU A 47 56.37 131.09 -22.09
N ALA A 48 55.38 131.93 -22.37
CA ALA A 48 54.00 131.49 -22.58
C ALA A 48 53.86 130.59 -23.83
N ALA A 49 54.62 130.87 -24.89
CA ALA A 49 54.67 130.01 -26.07
C ALA A 49 55.35 128.66 -25.78
N GLU A 50 56.44 128.66 -25.00
CA GLU A 50 57.12 127.44 -24.56
C GLU A 50 56.25 126.61 -23.61
N LEU A 51 55.53 127.24 -22.66
CA LEU A 51 54.54 126.58 -21.80
C LEU A 51 53.38 126.02 -22.63
N GLY A 52 52.86 126.80 -23.58
CA GLY A 52 51.81 126.35 -24.50
C GLY A 52 52.25 125.14 -25.32
N LYS A 53 53.51 125.13 -25.77
CA LYS A 53 54.11 123.99 -26.46
C LYS A 53 54.26 122.77 -25.54
N ALA A 54 54.72 122.94 -24.30
CA ALA A 54 54.83 121.85 -23.33
C ALA A 54 53.45 121.26 -22.97
N LEU A 55 52.43 122.12 -22.86
CA LEU A 55 51.03 121.69 -22.66
C LEU A 55 50.51 120.91 -23.86
N LEU A 56 50.79 121.36 -25.08
CA LEU A 56 50.41 120.65 -26.30
C LEU A 56 51.12 119.30 -26.40
N GLU A 57 52.44 119.23 -26.14
CA GLU A 57 53.19 117.97 -26.14
C GLU A 57 52.63 116.97 -25.09
N LYS A 58 52.32 117.43 -23.87
CA LYS A 58 51.69 116.58 -22.84
C LYS A 58 50.26 116.15 -23.21
N ASN A 59 49.48 117.03 -23.85
CA ASN A 59 48.16 116.69 -24.35
C ASN A 59 48.24 115.63 -25.46
N GLU A 60 49.18 115.77 -26.40
CA GLU A 60 49.45 114.78 -27.43
C GLU A 60 49.92 113.42 -26.85
N GLU A 61 50.77 113.43 -25.81
CA GLU A 61 51.17 112.21 -25.10
C GLU A 61 49.99 111.53 -24.41
N LEU A 62 49.15 112.30 -23.71
CA LEU A 62 47.92 111.79 -23.09
C LEU A 62 46.96 111.25 -24.16
N GLN A 63 46.82 111.91 -25.29
CA GLN A 63 46.00 111.45 -26.41
C GLN A 63 46.53 110.12 -26.97
N LYS A 64 47.85 109.99 -27.19
CA LYS A 64 48.47 108.73 -27.63
C LYS A 64 48.29 107.60 -26.61
N GLN A 65 48.35 107.90 -25.31
CA GLN A 65 48.08 106.93 -24.25
C GLN A 65 46.60 106.52 -24.24
N GLN A 66 45.69 107.46 -24.43
CA GLN A 66 44.27 107.21 -24.53
C GLN A 66 43.95 106.33 -25.74
N GLU A 67 44.53 106.62 -26.92
CA GLU A 67 44.39 105.81 -28.13
C GLU A 67 44.89 104.38 -27.91
N LYS A 68 46.09 104.20 -27.34
CA LYS A 68 46.61 102.87 -26.99
C LYS A 68 45.69 102.12 -26.02
N LEU A 69 45.15 102.82 -25.03
CA LEU A 69 44.25 102.22 -24.06
C LEU A 69 42.92 101.80 -24.71
N ILE A 70 42.39 102.61 -25.64
CA ILE A 70 41.22 102.27 -26.45
C ILE A 70 41.50 101.03 -27.30
N ASP A 71 42.65 100.96 -27.96
CA ASP A 71 43.07 99.81 -28.77
C ASP A 71 43.23 98.55 -27.91
N ASP A 72 43.83 98.64 -26.72
CA ASP A 72 43.96 97.52 -25.81
C ASP A 72 42.60 97.03 -25.30
N TYR A 73 41.66 97.95 -25.03
CA TYR A 73 40.31 97.59 -24.62
C TYR A 73 39.48 97.04 -25.78
N SER A 74 39.65 97.52 -27.01
CA SER A 74 38.96 96.99 -28.18
C SER A 74 39.39 95.54 -28.47
N VAL A 75 40.68 95.25 -28.44
CA VAL A 75 41.20 93.87 -28.59
C VAL A 75 40.71 92.95 -27.47
N LYS A 76 40.64 93.44 -26.22
CA LYS A 76 40.07 92.65 -25.11
C LYS A 76 38.59 92.40 -25.30
N LEU A 77 37.84 93.39 -25.77
CA LEU A 77 36.40 93.26 -26.05
C LEU A 77 36.17 92.20 -27.14
N GLU A 78 36.91 92.27 -28.25
CA GLU A 78 36.84 91.29 -29.34
C GLU A 78 37.13 89.87 -28.86
N LYS A 79 38.17 89.68 -28.03
CA LYS A 79 38.48 88.36 -27.43
C LYS A 79 37.33 87.85 -26.56
N LEU A 80 36.75 88.70 -25.71
CA LEU A 80 35.62 88.32 -24.86
C LEU A 80 34.38 87.98 -25.69
N GLU A 81 34.14 88.68 -26.79
CA GLU A 81 33.04 88.38 -27.71
C GLU A 81 33.23 87.04 -28.42
N GLN A 82 34.47 86.75 -28.87
CA GLN A 82 34.83 85.45 -29.44
C GLN A 82 34.66 84.32 -28.43
N ASP A 83 35.21 84.47 -27.22
CA ASP A 83 35.10 83.48 -26.14
C ASP A 83 33.64 83.24 -25.76
N LYS A 84 32.84 84.31 -25.65
CA LYS A 84 31.40 84.21 -25.41
C LYS A 84 30.69 83.43 -26.51
N TYR A 85 31.02 83.67 -27.78
CA TYR A 85 30.43 82.95 -28.90
C TYR A 85 30.81 81.46 -28.88
N ILE A 86 32.08 81.14 -28.63
CA ILE A 86 32.58 79.77 -28.53
C ILE A 86 31.89 79.04 -27.37
N LEU A 87 31.82 79.65 -26.18
CA LEU A 87 31.17 79.06 -25.01
C LEU A 87 29.68 78.82 -25.24
N LYS A 88 28.97 79.76 -25.90
CA LYS A 88 27.57 79.54 -26.26
C LYS A 88 27.38 78.35 -27.20
N ARG A 89 28.25 78.23 -28.22
CA ARG A 89 28.20 77.11 -29.15
C ARG A 89 28.53 75.78 -28.47
N GLN A 90 29.54 75.76 -27.60
CA GLN A 90 29.88 74.56 -26.81
C GLN A 90 28.73 74.15 -25.89
N LEU A 91 28.06 75.12 -25.26
CA LEU A 91 26.88 74.85 -24.44
C LEU A 91 25.73 74.28 -25.28
N GLU A 92 25.48 74.82 -26.47
CA GLU A 92 24.46 74.31 -27.39
C GLU A 92 24.75 72.87 -27.85
N ILE A 93 26.00 72.57 -28.23
CA ILE A 93 26.42 71.22 -28.63
C ILE A 93 26.21 70.24 -27.48
N THR A 94 26.77 70.55 -26.30
CA THR A 94 26.64 69.67 -25.13
C THR A 94 25.19 69.52 -24.67
N SER A 95 24.37 70.55 -24.78
CA SER A 95 22.92 70.45 -24.55
C SER A 95 22.27 69.48 -25.54
N SER A 96 22.57 69.60 -26.83
CA SER A 96 21.98 68.74 -27.87
C SER A 96 22.41 67.27 -27.72
N GLU A 97 23.66 67.02 -27.31
CA GLU A 97 24.16 65.67 -27.02
C GLU A 97 23.45 65.08 -25.80
N ASN A 98 23.26 65.87 -24.73
CA ASN A 98 22.51 65.45 -23.56
C ASN A 98 21.05 65.15 -23.90
N ASP A 99 20.41 65.98 -24.71
CA ASP A 99 19.03 65.76 -25.17
C ASP A 99 18.91 64.47 -26.00
N ALA A 100 19.89 64.18 -26.86
CA ALA A 100 19.94 62.94 -27.62
C ALA A 100 20.06 61.71 -26.69
N VAL A 101 20.97 61.74 -25.72
CA VAL A 101 21.12 60.66 -24.72
C VAL A 101 19.85 60.49 -23.89
N ILE A 102 19.20 61.58 -23.49
CA ILE A 102 17.92 61.53 -22.77
C ILE A 102 16.85 60.83 -23.62
N LEU A 103 16.75 61.15 -24.92
CA LEU A 103 15.79 60.51 -25.83
C LEU A 103 16.06 59.01 -26.01
N GLU A 104 17.32 58.61 -26.15
CA GLU A 104 17.72 57.20 -26.22
C GLU A 104 17.31 56.44 -24.94
N LEU A 105 17.66 56.98 -23.77
CA LEU A 105 17.31 56.38 -22.49
C LEU A 105 15.78 56.32 -22.28
N GLN A 106 15.04 57.34 -22.72
CA GLN A 106 13.58 57.32 -22.69
C GLN A 106 12.99 56.21 -23.60
N ALA A 107 13.57 56.01 -24.78
CA ALA A 107 13.17 54.94 -25.70
C ALA A 107 13.47 53.56 -25.10
N ASP A 108 14.64 53.39 -24.47
CA ASP A 108 15.02 52.16 -23.79
C ASP A 108 14.10 51.85 -22.61
N ILE A 109 13.80 52.84 -21.76
CA ILE A 109 12.84 52.69 -20.65
C ILE A 109 11.48 52.26 -21.18
N LYS A 110 11.01 52.83 -22.29
CA LYS A 110 9.74 52.45 -22.91
C LYS A 110 9.78 51.00 -23.42
N SER A 111 10.83 50.61 -24.14
CA SER A 111 11.04 49.25 -24.63
C SER A 111 11.10 48.23 -23.49
N PHE A 112 11.79 48.54 -22.39
CA PHE A 112 11.86 47.66 -21.22
C PHE A 112 10.51 47.53 -20.52
N LYS A 113 9.73 48.61 -20.42
CA LYS A 113 8.37 48.56 -19.87
C LYS A 113 7.45 47.68 -20.72
N GLU A 114 7.49 47.83 -22.04
CA GLU A 114 6.70 46.99 -22.96
C GLU A 114 7.09 45.51 -22.86
N LYS A 115 8.40 45.21 -22.81
CA LYS A 115 8.88 43.83 -22.62
C LYS A 115 8.46 43.24 -21.27
N LEU A 116 8.54 44.04 -20.21
CA LEU A 116 8.12 43.63 -18.87
C LEU A 116 6.62 43.30 -18.85
N GLU A 117 5.78 44.18 -19.41
CA GLU A 117 4.33 43.96 -19.47
C GLU A 117 3.99 42.72 -20.31
N ALA A 118 4.63 42.53 -21.47
CA ALA A 118 4.46 41.33 -22.29
C ALA A 118 4.86 40.05 -21.52
N GLN A 119 5.98 40.09 -20.80
CA GLN A 119 6.43 38.96 -19.98
C GLN A 119 5.47 38.66 -18.84
N GLU A 120 4.94 39.68 -18.15
CA GLU A 120 3.91 39.50 -17.12
C GLU A 120 2.63 38.88 -17.68
N GLN A 121 2.19 39.31 -18.87
CA GLN A 121 1.02 38.75 -19.53
C GLN A 121 1.21 37.26 -19.87
N VAL A 122 2.39 36.89 -20.41
CA VAL A 122 2.74 35.50 -20.69
C VAL A 122 2.82 34.68 -19.40
N MET A 123 3.43 35.22 -18.35
CA MET A 123 3.50 34.55 -17.04
C MET A 123 2.09 34.28 -16.48
N ARG A 124 1.21 35.29 -16.47
CA ARG A 124 -0.19 35.13 -16.02
C ARG A 124 -0.96 34.13 -16.87
N ALA A 125 -0.69 34.06 -18.17
CA ALA A 125 -1.31 33.06 -19.05
C ALA A 125 -0.83 31.64 -18.72
N MET A 126 0.48 31.44 -18.58
CA MET A 126 1.05 30.14 -18.17
C MET A 126 0.59 29.71 -16.79
N GLU A 127 0.45 30.62 -15.82
CA GLU A 127 -0.10 30.32 -14.50
C GLU A 127 -1.55 29.86 -14.58
N ARG A 128 -2.38 30.50 -15.43
CA ARG A 128 -3.76 30.06 -15.68
C ARG A 128 -3.80 28.66 -16.28
N GLU A 129 -3.00 28.39 -17.31
CA GLU A 129 -2.91 27.06 -17.93
C GLU A 129 -2.43 25.99 -16.95
N LYS A 130 -1.40 26.30 -16.14
CA LYS A 130 -0.91 25.41 -15.09
C LYS A 130 -1.99 25.09 -14.06
N ASN A 131 -2.75 26.11 -13.62
CA ASN A 131 -3.83 25.90 -12.66
C ASN A 131 -4.95 25.04 -13.26
N LEU A 132 -5.33 25.24 -14.53
CA LEU A 132 -6.29 24.39 -15.22
C LEU A 132 -5.82 22.93 -15.30
N LEU A 133 -4.54 22.70 -15.62
CA LEU A 133 -3.97 21.36 -15.64
C LEU A 133 -3.95 20.72 -14.24
N ILE A 134 -3.66 21.48 -13.19
CA ILE A 134 -3.72 21.00 -11.81
C ILE A 134 -5.15 20.61 -11.44
N GLU A 135 -6.14 21.44 -11.79
CA GLU A 135 -7.56 21.15 -11.55
C GLU A 135 -8.00 19.87 -12.27
N GLU A 136 -7.62 19.71 -13.55
CA GLU A 136 -7.93 18.50 -14.33
C GLU A 136 -7.28 17.25 -13.71
N LEU A 137 -5.98 17.29 -13.40
CA LEU A 137 -5.28 16.17 -12.77
C LEU A 137 -5.86 15.83 -11.39
N THR A 138 -6.28 16.84 -10.63
CA THR A 138 -6.93 16.65 -9.32
C THR A 138 -8.30 16.00 -9.48
N ALA A 139 -9.10 16.46 -10.46
CA ALA A 139 -10.40 15.87 -10.77
C ALA A 139 -10.25 14.42 -11.23
N GLN A 140 -9.29 14.12 -12.11
CA GLN A 140 -9.01 12.75 -12.54
C GLN A 140 -8.57 11.85 -11.37
N ASN A 141 -7.66 12.33 -10.52
CA ASN A 141 -7.23 11.58 -9.33
C ASN A 141 -8.38 11.31 -8.36
N THR A 142 -9.26 12.28 -8.11
CA THR A 142 -10.42 12.08 -7.24
C THR A 142 -11.40 11.07 -7.84
N ARG A 143 -11.63 11.12 -9.15
CA ARG A 143 -12.47 10.15 -9.87
C ARG A 143 -11.90 8.74 -9.78
N LEU A 144 -10.62 8.55 -10.10
CA LEU A 144 -9.95 7.25 -10.04
C LEU A 144 -9.94 6.71 -8.61
N SER A 145 -9.69 7.55 -7.61
CA SER A 145 -9.77 7.16 -6.19
C SER A 145 -11.17 6.67 -5.81
N ASN A 146 -12.21 7.33 -6.31
CA ASN A 146 -13.60 6.92 -6.08
C ASN A 146 -13.96 5.62 -6.80
N GLU A 147 -13.50 5.42 -8.04
CA GLU A 147 -13.67 4.17 -8.79
C GLU A 147 -12.95 3.01 -8.09
N LEU A 148 -11.73 3.23 -7.59
CA LEU A 148 -10.98 2.24 -6.82
C LEU A 148 -11.70 1.88 -5.51
N LYS A 149 -12.22 2.87 -4.77
CA LYS A 149 -13.01 2.63 -3.55
C LYS A 149 -14.27 1.81 -3.84
N LYS A 150 -14.98 2.10 -4.93
CA LYS A 150 -16.15 1.31 -5.35
C LYS A 150 -15.78 -0.12 -5.71
N SER A 151 -14.70 -0.31 -6.47
CA SER A 151 -14.18 -1.65 -6.81
C SER A 151 -13.80 -2.44 -5.56
N ASN A 152 -13.07 -1.82 -4.62
CA ASN A 152 -12.68 -2.45 -3.35
C ASN A 152 -13.89 -2.81 -2.49
N ALA A 153 -14.92 -1.95 -2.43
CA ALA A 153 -16.16 -2.27 -1.72
C ALA A 153 -16.89 -3.47 -2.33
N ALA A 154 -16.93 -3.57 -3.66
CA ALA A 154 -17.48 -4.73 -4.35
C ALA A 154 -16.65 -6.00 -4.08
N GLU A 155 -15.31 -5.91 -4.13
CA GLU A 155 -14.42 -7.04 -3.81
C GLU A 155 -14.64 -7.54 -2.38
N LEU A 156 -14.74 -6.63 -1.39
CA LEU A 156 -15.05 -6.99 -0.01
C LEU A 156 -16.41 -7.68 0.11
N GLN A 157 -17.42 -7.21 -0.63
CA GLN A 157 -18.74 -7.84 -0.65
C GLN A 157 -18.70 -9.25 -1.26
N LEU A 158 -18.01 -9.43 -2.39
CA LEU A 158 -17.84 -10.75 -3.01
C LEU A 158 -17.03 -11.69 -2.11
N SER A 159 -16.00 -11.19 -1.43
CA SER A 159 -15.21 -11.96 -0.47
C SER A 159 -16.06 -12.44 0.71
N ALA A 160 -16.91 -11.58 1.25
CA ALA A 160 -17.86 -11.94 2.31
C ALA A 160 -18.86 -13.02 1.82
N GLN A 161 -19.41 -12.89 0.61
CA GLN A 161 -20.29 -13.90 0.02
C GLN A 161 -19.59 -15.25 -0.19
N LEU A 162 -18.34 -15.23 -0.66
CA LEU A 162 -17.53 -16.44 -0.81
C LEU A 162 -17.28 -17.12 0.53
N GLN A 163 -17.01 -16.34 1.58
CA GLN A 163 -16.83 -16.86 2.93
C GLN A 163 -18.12 -17.48 3.47
N GLU A 164 -19.26 -16.83 3.27
CA GLU A 164 -20.57 -17.37 3.67
C GLU A 164 -20.87 -18.70 2.96
N ILE A 165 -20.64 -18.79 1.64
CA ILE A 165 -20.84 -20.02 0.88
C ILE A 165 -19.89 -21.13 1.37
N LYS A 166 -18.62 -20.81 1.65
CA LYS A 166 -17.68 -21.78 2.24
C LYS A 166 -18.18 -22.31 3.57
N GLU A 167 -18.69 -21.44 4.44
CA GLU A 167 -19.27 -21.83 5.73
C GLU A 167 -20.55 -22.66 5.57
N GLN A 168 -21.41 -22.35 4.59
CA GLN A 168 -22.57 -23.16 4.27
C GLN A 168 -22.18 -24.56 3.77
N CYS A 169 -21.19 -24.66 2.89
CA CYS A 169 -20.64 -25.94 2.42
C CYS A 169 -20.04 -26.74 3.59
N ASN A 170 -19.24 -26.10 4.44
CA ASN A 170 -18.66 -26.75 5.61
C ASN A 170 -19.74 -27.28 6.58
N ARG A 171 -20.80 -26.50 6.83
CA ARG A 171 -21.95 -26.94 7.64
C ARG A 171 -22.65 -28.16 7.04
N ARG A 172 -22.86 -28.18 5.71
CA ARG A 172 -23.43 -29.34 5.02
C ARG A 172 -22.52 -30.56 5.11
N THR A 173 -21.22 -30.39 4.91
CA THR A 173 -20.24 -31.49 5.04
C THR A 173 -20.27 -32.08 6.45
N LEU A 174 -20.28 -31.24 7.50
CA LEU A 174 -20.38 -31.71 8.88
C LEU A 174 -21.71 -32.44 9.15
N SER A 175 -22.83 -31.91 8.68
CA SER A 175 -24.14 -32.58 8.80
C SER A 175 -24.17 -33.94 8.09
N ILE A 176 -23.59 -34.04 6.88
CA ILE A 176 -23.48 -35.31 6.16
C ILE A 176 -22.59 -36.28 6.95
N GLN A 177 -21.46 -35.81 7.49
CA GLN A 177 -20.59 -36.61 8.34
C GLN A 177 -21.35 -37.17 9.55
N ASP A 178 -22.18 -36.35 10.22
CA ASP A 178 -23.00 -36.77 11.35
C ASP A 178 -24.04 -37.84 10.96
N HIS A 179 -24.70 -37.67 9.80
CA HIS A 179 -25.61 -38.67 9.26
C HIS A 179 -24.91 -39.99 8.92
N VAL A 180 -23.71 -39.93 8.33
CA VAL A 180 -22.89 -41.12 8.03
C VAL A 180 -22.52 -41.83 9.33
N ASN A 181 -22.06 -41.10 10.36
CA ASN A 181 -21.73 -41.67 11.66
C ASN A 181 -22.95 -42.34 12.31
N SER A 182 -24.13 -41.71 12.25
CA SER A 182 -25.39 -42.28 12.77
C SER A 182 -25.78 -43.55 12.01
N LEU A 183 -25.62 -43.56 10.68
CA LEU A 183 -25.90 -44.71 9.84
C LEU A 183 -24.94 -45.87 10.12
N ASP A 184 -23.65 -45.60 10.35
CA ASP A 184 -22.68 -46.62 10.75
C ASP A 184 -22.99 -47.20 12.14
N SER A 185 -23.48 -46.38 13.07
CA SER A 185 -23.97 -46.86 14.36
C SER A 185 -25.16 -47.82 14.20
N LEU A 186 -26.16 -47.46 13.38
CA LEU A 186 -27.31 -48.32 13.08
C LEU A 186 -26.90 -49.61 12.35
N LYS A 187 -25.95 -49.53 11.40
CA LYS A 187 -25.40 -50.72 10.73
C LYS A 187 -24.72 -51.66 11.72
N ASN A 188 -23.98 -51.12 12.68
CA ASN A 188 -23.35 -51.93 13.72
C ASN A 188 -24.40 -52.59 14.65
N GLU A 189 -25.45 -51.86 15.01
CA GLU A 189 -26.57 -52.42 15.78
C GLU A 189 -27.29 -53.54 15.00
N LEU A 190 -27.58 -53.33 13.70
CA LEU A 190 -28.18 -54.34 12.84
C LEU A 190 -27.29 -55.59 12.73
N ARG A 191 -25.96 -55.40 12.60
CA ARG A 191 -25.00 -56.52 12.58
C ARG A 191 -25.09 -57.33 13.88
N LEU A 192 -25.11 -56.66 15.03
CA LEU A 192 -25.25 -57.32 16.33
C LEU A 192 -26.58 -58.09 16.45
N ILE A 193 -27.69 -57.52 15.94
CA ILE A 193 -28.99 -58.20 15.93
C ILE A 193 -28.97 -59.41 15.01
N LEU A 194 -28.35 -59.32 13.83
CA LEU A 194 -28.21 -60.45 12.90
C LEU A 194 -27.34 -61.56 13.50
N GLU A 195 -26.25 -61.23 14.18
CA GLU A 195 -25.43 -62.19 14.91
C GLU A 195 -26.24 -62.90 15.99
N LYS A 196 -27.01 -62.15 16.80
CA LYS A 196 -27.92 -62.72 17.81
C LYS A 196 -29.02 -63.58 17.20
N LYS A 197 -29.59 -63.17 16.06
CA LYS A 197 -30.59 -63.95 15.33
C LYS A 197 -29.99 -65.29 14.89
N ASN A 198 -28.81 -65.26 14.29
CA ASN A 198 -28.12 -66.46 13.81
C ASN A 198 -27.77 -67.42 14.97
N ASP A 199 -27.35 -66.90 16.13
CA ASP A 199 -27.15 -67.70 17.34
C ASP A 199 -28.45 -68.40 17.78
N LEU A 200 -29.57 -67.67 17.81
CA LEU A 200 -30.88 -68.23 18.15
C LEU A 200 -31.36 -69.27 17.12
N GLU A 201 -31.15 -69.04 15.83
CA GLU A 201 -31.46 -70.01 14.77
C GLU A 201 -30.62 -71.29 14.91
N ASN A 202 -29.32 -71.17 15.23
CA ASN A 202 -28.47 -72.32 15.51
C ASN A 202 -28.93 -73.10 16.74
N ARG A 203 -29.26 -72.40 17.84
CA ARG A 203 -29.79 -73.03 19.06
C ARG A 203 -31.12 -73.74 18.80
N LEU A 204 -32.00 -73.14 17.99
CA LEU A 204 -33.25 -73.77 17.58
C LEU A 204 -32.99 -75.03 16.75
N HIS A 205 -32.07 -74.98 15.77
CA HIS A 205 -31.71 -76.15 14.96
C HIS A 205 -31.15 -77.28 15.83
N MET A 206 -30.29 -76.97 16.82
CA MET A 206 -29.80 -77.97 17.77
C MET A 206 -30.95 -78.61 18.56
N SER A 207 -31.88 -77.80 19.07
CA SER A 207 -33.04 -78.31 19.82
C SER A 207 -34.00 -79.14 18.95
N VAL A 208 -34.17 -78.80 17.66
CA VAL A 208 -34.93 -79.61 16.70
C VAL A 208 -34.25 -80.96 16.46
N ASN A 209 -32.94 -80.97 16.23
CA ASN A 209 -32.19 -82.22 16.07
C ASN A 209 -32.28 -83.10 17.33
N GLU A 210 -32.14 -82.51 18.52
CA GLU A 210 -32.32 -83.22 19.79
C GLU A 210 -33.72 -83.82 19.91
N LYS A 211 -34.77 -83.06 19.55
CA LYS A 211 -36.15 -83.56 19.51
C LYS A 211 -36.33 -84.72 18.52
N GLU A 212 -35.76 -84.62 17.31
CA GLU A 212 -35.81 -85.69 16.31
C GLU A 212 -35.10 -86.95 16.82
N ASN A 213 -33.92 -86.82 17.42
CA ASN A 213 -33.19 -87.94 18.03
C ASN A 213 -34.02 -88.59 19.15
N LEU A 214 -34.62 -87.80 20.04
CA LEU A 214 -35.51 -88.31 21.09
C LEU A 214 -36.75 -88.98 20.49
N SER A 215 -37.28 -88.48 19.38
CA SER A 215 -38.41 -89.10 18.68
C SER A 215 -38.02 -90.44 18.04
N ILE A 216 -36.82 -90.56 17.46
CA ILE A 216 -36.30 -91.83 16.94
C ILE A 216 -36.15 -92.83 18.09
N ALA A 217 -35.50 -92.42 19.20
CA ALA A 217 -35.34 -93.27 20.38
C ALA A 217 -36.69 -93.69 20.98
N LEU A 218 -37.70 -92.81 20.97
CA LEU A 218 -39.06 -93.14 21.41
C LEU A 218 -39.73 -94.16 20.47
N ASN A 219 -39.56 -94.04 19.15
CA ASN A 219 -40.09 -95.00 18.19
C ASN A 219 -39.42 -96.36 18.36
N GLU A 220 -38.09 -96.43 18.48
CA GLU A 220 -37.34 -97.67 18.74
C GLU A 220 -37.77 -98.32 20.06
N ALA A 221 -37.93 -97.53 21.13
CA ALA A 221 -38.45 -98.03 22.40
C ALA A 221 -39.88 -98.56 22.26
N SER A 222 -40.73 -97.90 21.48
CA SER A 222 -42.10 -98.33 21.21
C SER A 222 -42.15 -99.62 20.37
N GLU A 223 -41.29 -99.75 19.37
CA GLU A 223 -41.11 -100.99 18.60
C GLU A 223 -40.63 -102.14 19.49
N ARG A 224 -39.67 -101.86 20.38
CA ARG A 224 -39.18 -102.84 21.37
C ARG A 224 -40.29 -103.26 22.32
N ILE A 225 -41.12 -102.32 22.80
CA ILE A 225 -42.32 -102.63 23.59
C ILE A 225 -43.26 -103.54 22.78
N HIS A 226 -43.56 -103.21 21.53
CA HIS A 226 -44.42 -104.04 20.67
C HIS A 226 -43.87 -105.46 20.45
N ILE A 227 -42.56 -105.61 20.25
CA ILE A 227 -41.92 -106.94 20.12
C ILE A 227 -42.05 -107.72 21.43
N LEU A 228 -41.80 -107.08 22.57
CA LEU A 228 -41.95 -107.70 23.88
C LEU A 228 -43.41 -108.10 24.15
N GLU A 229 -44.38 -107.22 23.88
CA GLU A 229 -45.80 -107.51 23.98
C GLU A 229 -46.21 -108.71 23.11
N ARG A 230 -45.68 -108.79 21.89
CA ARG A 230 -45.92 -109.94 20.98
C ARG A 230 -45.32 -111.22 21.54
N SER A 231 -44.06 -111.18 21.99
CA SER A 231 -43.39 -112.32 22.59
C SER A 231 -44.11 -112.80 23.85
N THR A 232 -44.55 -111.89 24.73
CA THR A 232 -45.35 -112.23 25.90
C THR A 232 -46.67 -112.90 25.49
N LYS A 233 -47.38 -112.36 24.49
CA LYS A 233 -48.59 -113.02 23.95
C LYS A 233 -48.28 -114.40 23.37
N GLU A 234 -47.20 -114.56 22.63
CA GLU A 234 -46.77 -115.85 22.10
C GLU A 234 -46.42 -116.83 23.23
N GLN A 235 -45.70 -116.40 24.26
CA GLN A 235 -45.42 -117.21 25.45
C GLN A 235 -46.68 -117.54 26.22
N ASP A 236 -47.62 -116.61 26.37
CA ASP A 236 -48.95 -116.86 26.96
C ASP A 236 -49.72 -117.90 26.14
N THR A 237 -49.70 -117.84 24.81
CA THR A 237 -50.33 -118.87 23.97
C THR A 237 -49.63 -120.22 24.09
N LYS A 238 -48.30 -120.26 24.14
CA LYS A 238 -47.54 -121.50 24.39
C LYS A 238 -47.88 -122.07 25.76
N TYR A 239 -47.93 -121.22 26.79
CA TYR A 239 -48.33 -121.61 28.14
C TYR A 239 -49.75 -122.19 28.13
N GLN A 240 -50.72 -121.51 27.51
CA GLN A 240 -52.08 -122.02 27.35
C GLN A 240 -52.12 -123.36 26.61
N MET A 241 -51.34 -123.53 25.53
CA MET A 241 -51.24 -124.81 24.82
C MET A 241 -50.64 -125.90 25.71
N THR A 242 -49.57 -125.61 26.47
CA THR A 242 -48.98 -126.57 27.40
C THR A 242 -49.96 -126.97 28.50
N VAL A 243 -50.73 -126.02 29.04
CA VAL A 243 -51.80 -126.28 30.00
C VAL A 243 -52.87 -127.18 29.37
N GLN A 244 -53.32 -126.90 28.15
CA GLN A 244 -54.28 -127.76 27.45
C GLN A 244 -53.72 -129.18 27.19
N THR A 245 -52.43 -129.31 26.85
CA THR A 245 -51.79 -130.62 26.71
C THR A 245 -51.62 -131.35 28.03
N LEU A 246 -51.33 -130.63 29.12
CA LEU A 246 -51.31 -131.18 30.47
C LEU A 246 -52.71 -131.65 30.87
N ASP A 247 -53.75 -130.85 30.67
CA ASP A 247 -55.14 -131.27 30.88
C ASP A 247 -55.49 -132.50 30.03
N ARG A 248 -54.97 -132.61 28.79
CA ARG A 248 -55.16 -133.80 27.95
C ARG A 248 -54.43 -135.00 28.51
N LEU A 249 -53.18 -134.83 28.94
CA LEU A 249 -52.37 -135.88 29.56
C LEU A 249 -52.92 -136.29 30.92
N GLU A 250 -53.49 -135.38 31.70
CA GLU A 250 -54.20 -135.66 32.95
C GLU A 250 -55.49 -136.41 32.69
N ARG A 251 -56.25 -136.07 31.63
CA ARG A 251 -57.40 -136.89 31.19
C ARG A 251 -56.95 -138.27 30.69
N GLU A 252 -55.87 -138.35 29.92
CA GLU A 252 -55.30 -139.62 29.45
C GLU A 252 -54.79 -140.45 30.63
N ASN A 253 -54.10 -139.86 31.60
CA ASN A 253 -53.72 -140.50 32.87
C ASN A 253 -54.95 -140.89 33.68
N GLY A 254 -56.00 -140.07 33.71
CA GLY A 254 -57.28 -140.41 34.33
C GLY A 254 -57.89 -141.65 33.68
N THR A 255 -57.94 -141.72 32.35
CA THR A 255 -58.44 -142.90 31.63
C THR A 255 -57.53 -144.13 31.76
N LEU A 256 -56.21 -143.93 31.89
CA LEU A 256 -55.24 -145.01 32.15
C LEU A 256 -55.30 -145.46 33.61
N SER A 257 -55.62 -144.56 34.55
CA SER A 257 -55.85 -144.86 35.96
C SER A 257 -57.18 -145.59 36.13
N GLU A 258 -58.26 -145.21 35.43
CA GLU A 258 -59.49 -146.01 35.36
C GLU A 258 -59.24 -147.39 34.74
N ARG A 259 -58.35 -147.50 33.74
CA ARG A 259 -57.91 -148.78 33.19
C ARG A 259 -57.06 -149.60 34.18
N LEU A 260 -56.20 -148.97 34.97
CA LEU A 260 -55.42 -149.62 36.04
C LEU A 260 -56.32 -150.08 37.20
N GLU A 261 -57.30 -149.28 37.61
CA GLU A 261 -58.27 -149.62 38.65
C GLU A 261 -59.22 -150.75 38.20
N SER A 262 -59.54 -150.80 36.90
CA SER A 262 -60.25 -151.92 36.29
C SER A 262 -59.40 -153.20 36.17
N PHE A 263 -58.06 -153.08 36.12
CA PHE A 263 -57.12 -154.21 36.11
C PHE A 263 -56.80 -154.74 37.52
N ASP A 264 -56.77 -153.86 38.54
CA ASP A 264 -56.46 -154.24 39.92
C ASP A 264 -57.61 -155.02 40.59
N SER A 265 -58.82 -154.92 40.05
CA SER A 265 -60.00 -155.64 40.57
C SER A 265 -60.10 -157.12 40.12
N GLN A 266 -59.14 -157.67 39.35
CA GLN A 266 -59.19 -159.05 38.84
C GLN A 266 -57.96 -159.94 39.11
N ARG A 267 -57.05 -159.56 40.01
CA ARG A 267 -55.85 -160.39 40.26
C ARG A 267 -55.47 -160.60 41.73
N SER A 268 -56.38 -161.22 42.48
CA SER A 268 -55.99 -162.04 43.63
C SER A 268 -55.37 -163.36 43.11
N GLY A 269 -54.04 -163.45 43.10
CA GLY A 269 -53.33 -164.70 42.83
C GLY A 269 -51.81 -164.56 42.61
N ALA A 270 -51.04 -165.00 43.61
CA ALA A 270 -49.61 -165.32 43.59
C ALA A 270 -48.57 -164.21 43.84
N SER A 271 -47.96 -164.30 45.03
CA SER A 271 -46.52 -164.53 45.25
C SER A 271 -45.49 -163.48 44.79
N SER A 272 -44.91 -162.82 45.80
CA SER A 272 -43.48 -162.75 46.11
C SER A 272 -42.55 -161.85 45.26
N GLY A 273 -41.74 -161.07 45.98
CA GLY A 273 -40.34 -160.86 45.63
C GLY A 273 -39.95 -159.48 45.14
N ASP A 274 -39.61 -158.61 46.09
CA ASP A 274 -38.29 -158.00 46.27
C ASP A 274 -37.41 -157.58 45.06
N HIS A 275 -36.86 -156.37 45.22
CA HIS A 275 -35.52 -155.89 44.85
C HIS A 275 -35.14 -155.29 43.47
N ALA A 276 -34.42 -154.16 43.64
CA ALA A 276 -33.25 -153.64 42.91
C ALA A 276 -33.50 -152.68 41.73
N ASN A 277 -33.19 -151.39 41.88
CA ASN A 277 -31.85 -150.75 41.76
C ASN A 277 -31.23 -150.89 40.36
N HIS A 278 -31.01 -149.74 39.70
CA HIS A 278 -29.81 -149.33 38.92
C HIS A 278 -30.05 -147.83 38.54
N SER A 279 -29.30 -146.84 39.05
CA SER A 279 -27.96 -146.39 38.61
C SER A 279 -27.97 -145.97 37.12
N SER A 280 -27.43 -144.86 36.63
CA SER A 280 -26.28 -144.07 37.05
C SER A 280 -25.99 -142.98 35.96
N LEU A 281 -25.09 -142.06 36.31
CA LEU A 281 -24.05 -141.41 35.47
C LEU A 281 -24.30 -140.05 34.77
N LEU A 282 -23.46 -139.09 35.23
CA LEU A 282 -22.93 -137.84 34.64
C LEU A 282 -23.65 -136.55 35.07
N GLN A 283 -23.22 -135.71 36.03
CA GLN A 283 -21.89 -135.35 36.59
C GLN A 283 -20.79 -135.18 35.54
N GLU A 284 -20.37 -133.92 35.34
CA GLU A 284 -19.25 -133.46 34.50
C GLU A 284 -19.48 -133.49 32.98
N MET A 285 -19.71 -132.32 32.40
CA MET A 285 -18.73 -131.61 31.57
C MET A 285 -19.35 -130.28 31.11
N CYS A 286 -18.78 -129.18 31.58
CA CYS A 286 -18.01 -128.24 30.74
C CYS A 286 -18.94 -127.34 29.92
N GLY A 287 -19.08 -126.09 30.34
CA GLY A 287 -18.34 -125.01 29.67
C GLY A 287 -19.29 -124.39 28.65
N GLU A 288 -19.30 -123.13 28.31
CA GLU A 288 -18.38 -122.00 28.41
C GLU A 288 -19.30 -120.80 28.11
N ASP A 289 -19.17 -119.72 28.88
CA ASP A 289 -18.62 -118.45 28.41
C ASP A 289 -19.44 -117.70 27.33
N GLU A 290 -19.72 -116.45 27.67
CA GLU A 290 -19.57 -115.20 26.88
C GLU A 290 -20.75 -114.26 27.17
N SER A 291 -20.53 -113.21 27.96
CA SER A 291 -19.94 -111.93 27.52
C SER A 291 -20.87 -111.20 26.54
N MET A 292 -21.38 -110.06 26.98
CA MET A 292 -21.04 -108.72 26.44
C MET A 292 -22.26 -107.79 26.44
N MET A 293 -22.03 -106.60 27.01
CA MET A 293 -22.81 -105.35 27.00
C MET A 293 -24.01 -105.24 27.94
#